data_AF-A0A7Y5MMX4-F1
#
_entry.id   AF-A0A7Y5MMX4-F1
#
_cell.length_a   1.000
_cell.length_b   1.000
_cell.length_c   1.000
_cell.angle_alpha   90.00
_cell.angle_beta   90.00
_cell.angle_gamma   90.00
#
_symmetry.space_group_name_H-M   'P 1'
#
loop_
_entity.id
_entity.type
_entity.pdbx_description
1 polymer ?
#
loop_
_entity_poly.entity_id
_entity_poly.type
_entity_poly.pdbx_seq_one_letter_code
_entity_poly.pdbx_strand_id
1 'polypeptide(L)'
;MGGEWNAVKDEFVDGTIPEQIQRVAVILKSQLRSFSRLGAGGKFFTSPEYPDFTWYEAIVNACAHRAYGNGMSNMPIFVKMFDDKLIVESPGAFPPFVNPKNIYDVHAPRNPYLMDAMYYLKFVKCAHEGTRRIREEMRRLELPEPEFKQDETGFAIVRVTLRNNIKQRKVWVDSDVAEILGTQLAHTLTEDQKRCINFVAEHGEISVSDAQRLTGKTWQTARRALSTLVDRGILLHEHRKDLERDPKARFKLRGSSKD
;
A
#
# COMPACT_ATOMS: atom_id res chain seq x y z
N MET A 1 5.47 24.94 15.49
CA MET A 1 5.35 24.63 14.05
C MET A 1 4.75 23.23 13.93
N GLY A 2 3.46 23.10 13.59
CA GLY A 2 2.74 21.82 13.70
C GLY A 2 1.54 21.72 12.77
N GLY A 3 1.61 22.35 11.59
CA GLY A 3 0.48 22.47 10.67
C GLY A 3 0.38 21.42 9.56
N GLU A 4 1.34 20.50 9.42
CA GLU A 4 1.40 19.60 8.25
C GLU A 4 1.45 18.10 8.59
N TRP A 5 1.24 17.72 9.85
CA TRP A 5 1.14 16.32 10.25
C TRP A 5 -0.30 16.02 10.70
N ASN A 6 -1.23 16.02 9.74
CA ASN A 6 -2.57 15.50 9.98
C ASN A 6 -2.50 13.97 9.97
N ALA A 7 -1.94 13.37 11.03
CA ALA A 7 -2.00 11.94 11.24
C ALA A 7 -3.47 11.54 11.35
N VAL A 8 -4.01 10.95 10.29
CA VAL A 8 -5.41 10.49 10.24
C VAL A 8 -5.62 9.27 11.15
N LYS A 9 -4.55 8.52 11.40
CA LYS A 9 -4.55 7.30 12.21
C LYS A 9 -3.16 7.09 12.81
N ASP A 10 -3.11 6.69 14.08
CA ASP A 10 -1.90 6.31 14.80
C ASP A 10 -2.15 4.99 15.52
N GLU A 11 -1.22 4.03 15.40
CA GLU A 11 -1.32 2.70 16.03
C GLU A 11 0.05 2.29 16.58
N PHE A 12 0.07 1.96 17.87
CA PHE A 12 1.25 1.41 18.53
C PHE A 12 1.21 -0.13 18.49
N VAL A 13 2.32 -0.75 18.10
CA VAL A 13 2.45 -2.21 18.00
C VAL A 13 3.57 -2.68 18.92
N ASP A 14 3.25 -3.60 19.84
CA ASP A 14 4.21 -4.24 20.73
C ASP A 14 4.22 -5.78 20.56
N GLY A 15 5.05 -6.44 21.36
CA GLY A 15 5.23 -7.89 21.37
C GLY A 15 6.65 -8.28 20.99
N THR A 16 6.84 -9.55 20.64
CA THR A 16 8.11 -10.04 20.07
C THR A 16 8.33 -9.48 18.66
N ILE A 17 9.57 -9.48 18.17
CA ILE A 17 9.90 -9.00 16.82
C ILE A 17 9.03 -9.68 15.73
N PRO A 18 8.86 -11.02 15.72
CA PRO A 18 7.96 -11.68 14.77
C PRO A 18 6.51 -11.19 14.83
N GLU A 19 5.96 -11.05 16.04
CA GLU A 19 4.59 -10.57 16.25
C GLU A 19 4.42 -9.14 15.75
N GLN A 20 5.38 -8.27 16.04
CA GLN A 20 5.38 -6.88 15.56
C GLN A 20 5.39 -6.83 14.03
N ILE A 21 6.27 -7.59 13.36
CA ILE A 21 6.33 -7.65 11.89
C ILE A 21 5.00 -8.11 11.30
N GLN A 22 4.42 -9.18 11.85
CA GLN A 22 3.15 -9.74 11.35
C GLN A 22 1.98 -8.77 11.56
N ARG A 23 1.88 -8.15 12.75
CA ARG A 23 0.80 -7.19 13.05
C ARG A 23 0.92 -5.95 12.16
N VAL A 24 2.11 -5.37 12.02
CA VAL A 24 2.33 -4.24 11.11
C VAL A 24 2.01 -4.61 9.66
N ALA A 25 2.35 -5.83 9.21
CA ALA A 25 2.04 -6.28 7.86
C ALA A 25 0.52 -6.37 7.60
N VAL A 26 -0.26 -6.86 8.57
CA VAL A 26 -1.73 -6.88 8.48
C VAL A 26 -2.29 -5.46 8.42
N ILE A 27 -1.79 -4.57 9.29
CA ILE A 27 -2.23 -3.16 9.33
C ILE A 27 -1.93 -2.49 7.99
N LEU A 28 -0.68 -2.51 7.52
CA LEU A 28 -0.29 -1.87 6.27
C LEU A 28 -1.04 -2.43 5.07
N LYS A 29 -1.16 -3.76 4.96
CA LYS A 29 -1.88 -4.39 3.85
C LYS A 29 -3.35 -3.96 3.79
N SER A 30 -3.96 -3.64 4.93
CA SER A 30 -5.33 -3.11 4.99
C SER A 30 -5.46 -1.64 4.58
N GLN A 31 -4.36 -0.88 4.60
CA GLN A 31 -4.32 0.55 4.29
C GLN A 31 -3.78 0.85 2.88
N LEU A 32 -2.96 -0.05 2.34
CA LEU A 32 -2.39 0.08 1.00
C LEU A 32 -3.48 0.01 -0.06
N ARG A 33 -3.40 0.92 -1.04
CA ARG A 33 -4.37 1.01 -2.12
C ARG A 33 -4.06 -0.03 -3.19
N SER A 34 -5.09 -0.40 -3.92
CA SER A 34 -4.98 -1.14 -5.17
C SER A 34 -5.55 -0.29 -6.30
N PHE A 35 -4.88 -0.32 -7.45
CA PHE A 35 -5.27 0.43 -8.63
C PHE A 35 -5.57 -0.54 -9.76
N SER A 36 -6.78 -0.46 -10.32
CA SER A 36 -7.13 -1.18 -11.54
C SER A 36 -6.78 -0.32 -12.75
N ARG A 37 -6.12 -0.92 -13.75
CA ARG A 37 -5.78 -0.27 -15.03
C ARG A 37 -6.24 -1.13 -16.20
N LEU A 38 -6.73 -0.51 -17.28
CA LEU A 38 -7.03 -1.19 -18.53
C LEU A 38 -5.73 -1.56 -19.28
N GLY A 39 -5.52 -2.84 -19.53
CA GLY A 39 -4.40 -3.35 -20.33
C GLY A 39 -4.66 -3.28 -21.83
N ALA A 40 -3.60 -3.43 -22.63
CA ALA A 40 -3.64 -3.35 -24.10
C ALA A 40 -4.59 -4.35 -24.80
N GLY A 41 -5.05 -5.38 -24.08
CA GLY A 41 -6.04 -6.36 -24.57
C GLY A 41 -7.48 -6.07 -24.15
N GLY A 42 -7.79 -4.88 -23.63
CA GLY A 42 -9.12 -4.53 -23.11
C GLY A 42 -9.49 -5.25 -21.81
N LYS A 43 -8.50 -5.87 -21.14
CA LYS A 43 -8.67 -6.52 -19.83
C LYS A 43 -8.05 -5.65 -18.75
N PHE A 44 -8.81 -5.40 -17.69
CA PHE A 44 -8.30 -4.72 -16.52
C PHE A 44 -7.36 -5.61 -15.71
N PHE A 45 -6.37 -5.00 -15.08
CA PHE A 45 -5.49 -5.64 -14.12
C PHE A 45 -5.33 -4.77 -12.87
N THR A 46 -5.43 -5.41 -11.71
CA THR A 46 -5.17 -4.81 -10.42
C THR A 46 -3.66 -4.76 -10.16
N SER A 47 -3.12 -3.57 -9.94
CA SER A 47 -1.75 -3.31 -9.52
C SER A 47 -1.76 -2.72 -8.10
N PRO A 48 -1.04 -3.30 -7.14
CA PRO A 48 -0.95 -2.73 -5.80
C PRO A 48 -0.19 -1.40 -5.83
N GLU A 49 -0.39 -0.56 -4.82
CA GLU A 49 0.32 0.72 -4.66
C GLU A 49 1.83 0.54 -4.52
N TYR A 50 2.25 -0.53 -3.83
CA TYR A 50 3.63 -1.00 -3.73
C TYR A 50 3.62 -2.53 -3.84
N PRO A 51 4.69 -3.16 -4.35
CA PRO A 51 4.81 -4.61 -4.28
C PRO A 51 4.78 -5.11 -2.82
N ASP A 52 4.06 -6.19 -2.54
CA ASP A 52 3.94 -6.76 -1.19
C ASP A 52 5.30 -7.03 -0.54
N PHE A 53 6.26 -7.49 -1.36
CA PHE A 53 7.61 -7.76 -0.90
C PHE A 53 8.35 -6.51 -0.42
N THR A 54 8.19 -5.35 -1.09
CA THR A 54 9.08 -4.20 -0.88
C THR A 54 8.90 -3.55 0.48
N TRP A 55 7.65 -3.32 0.88
CA TRP A 55 7.37 -2.73 2.19
C TRP A 55 7.54 -3.74 3.31
N TYR A 56 7.25 -5.03 3.08
CA TYR A 56 7.47 -6.08 4.07
C TYR A 56 8.95 -6.22 4.40
N GLU A 57 9.79 -6.33 3.37
CA GLU A 57 11.24 -6.41 3.51
C GLU A 57 11.84 -5.15 4.17
N ALA A 58 11.29 -3.96 3.90
CA ALA A 58 11.70 -2.73 4.58
C ALA A 58 11.46 -2.78 6.11
N ILE A 59 10.33 -3.35 6.55
CA ILE A 59 10.00 -3.52 7.97
C ILE A 59 10.90 -4.57 8.61
N VAL A 60 11.07 -5.72 7.94
CA VAL A 60 11.97 -6.79 8.39
C VAL A 60 13.38 -6.25 8.59
N ASN A 61 13.91 -5.50 7.60
CA ASN A 61 15.24 -4.90 7.70
C ASN A 61 15.32 -3.83 8.79
N ALA A 62 14.26 -3.03 8.97
CA ALA A 62 14.20 -2.07 10.06
C ALA A 62 14.31 -2.76 11.42
N CYS A 63 13.62 -3.89 11.64
CA CYS A 63 13.74 -4.69 12.86
C CYS A 63 15.11 -5.36 12.99
N ALA A 64 15.61 -6.03 11.95
CA ALA A 64 16.85 -6.80 11.98
C ALA A 64 18.09 -5.93 12.25
N HIS A 65 18.11 -4.71 11.72
CA HIS A 65 19.27 -3.81 11.79
C HIS A 65 19.13 -2.66 12.79
N ARG A 66 18.00 -2.58 13.52
CA ARG A 66 17.76 -1.57 14.56
C ARG A 66 18.87 -1.57 15.61
N ALA A 67 19.25 -0.38 16.06
CA ALA A 67 20.05 -0.24 17.27
C ALA A 67 19.20 -0.53 18.52
N TYR A 68 19.35 -1.73 19.07
CA TYR A 68 18.68 -2.12 20.34
C TYR A 68 19.42 -1.66 21.60
N GLY A 69 20.69 -1.26 21.49
CA GLY A 69 21.54 -0.81 22.60
C GLY A 69 21.80 0.70 22.62
N ASN A 70 22.79 1.11 23.43
CA ASN A 70 23.35 2.47 23.45
C ASN A 70 22.32 3.60 23.62
N GLY A 71 21.36 3.43 24.55
CA GLY A 71 20.34 4.45 24.85
C GLY A 71 19.23 4.60 23.79
N MET A 72 19.30 3.86 22.68
CA MET A 72 18.29 3.88 21.61
C MET A 72 17.17 2.85 21.82
N SER A 73 17.24 2.05 22.89
CA SER A 73 16.28 0.97 23.20
C SER A 73 14.83 1.47 23.28
N ASN A 74 14.63 2.72 23.72
CA ASN A 74 13.31 3.32 23.93
C ASN A 74 12.76 4.03 22.67
N MET A 75 13.52 4.10 21.57
CA MET A 75 13.07 4.74 20.33
C MET A 75 12.36 3.73 19.43
N PRO A 76 11.08 3.89 19.09
CA PRO A 76 10.40 2.92 18.23
C PRO A 76 10.89 3.03 16.77
N ILE A 77 10.63 1.99 15.98
CA ILE A 77 10.65 2.09 14.52
C ILE A 77 9.37 2.82 14.12
N PHE A 78 9.47 3.83 13.27
CA PHE A 78 8.29 4.51 12.73
C PHE A 78 8.00 4.03 11.31
N VAL A 79 6.76 3.64 11.07
CA VAL A 79 6.23 3.38 9.73
C VAL A 79 5.21 4.46 9.41
N LYS A 80 5.56 5.36 8.48
CA LYS A 80 4.76 6.54 8.13
C LYS A 80 4.22 6.37 6.72
N MET A 81 2.89 6.32 6.59
CA MET A 81 2.21 6.24 5.31
C MET A 81 1.69 7.61 4.90
N PHE A 82 2.09 8.05 3.71
CA PHE A 82 1.60 9.27 3.07
C PHE A 82 0.91 8.90 1.76
N ASP A 83 0.24 9.87 1.15
CA ASP A 83 -0.41 9.67 -0.15
C ASP A 83 0.56 9.30 -1.28
N ASP A 84 1.81 9.76 -1.22
CA ASP A 84 2.80 9.61 -2.29
C ASP A 84 3.99 8.70 -1.94
N LYS A 85 4.11 8.28 -0.67
CA LYS A 85 5.26 7.52 -0.18
C LYS A 85 4.96 6.74 1.11
N LEU A 86 5.67 5.63 1.28
CA LEU A 86 5.82 4.92 2.55
C LEU A 86 7.23 5.17 3.08
N ILE A 87 7.34 5.57 4.34
CA ILE A 87 8.62 5.82 5.01
C ILE A 87 8.76 4.87 6.19
N VAL A 88 9.89 4.17 6.27
CA VAL A 88 10.28 3.39 7.46
C VAL A 88 11.55 4.01 8.03
N GLU A 89 11.49 4.42 9.31
CA GLU A 89 12.59 4.99 10.06
C GLU A 89 12.99 4.05 11.19
N SER A 90 14.23 3.58 11.17
CA SER A 90 14.78 2.71 12.21
C SER A 90 15.88 3.43 13.00
N PRO A 91 15.85 3.37 14.34
CA PRO A 91 16.91 3.92 15.18
C PRO A 91 18.27 3.28 14.93
N GLY A 92 19.31 4.10 14.95
CA GLY A 92 20.69 3.72 14.69
C GLY A 92 21.19 4.18 13.32
N ALA A 93 22.51 4.18 13.16
CA ALA A 93 23.18 4.40 11.88
C ALA A 93 23.07 3.16 10.97
N PHE A 94 23.52 3.27 9.72
CA PHE A 94 23.80 2.10 8.90
C PHE A 94 24.76 1.14 9.64
N PRO A 95 24.64 -0.18 9.39
CA PRO A 95 25.62 -1.13 9.91
C PRO A 95 27.05 -0.79 9.47
N PRO A 96 28.08 -1.26 10.19
CA PRO A 96 29.47 -1.05 9.81
C PRO A 96 29.72 -1.40 8.33
N PHE A 97 30.49 -0.56 7.63
CA PHE A 97 30.83 -0.71 6.21
C PHE A 97 29.67 -0.55 5.21
N VAL A 98 28.43 -0.33 5.69
CA VAL A 98 27.25 -0.07 4.86
C VAL A 98 26.96 1.43 4.83
N ASN A 99 26.60 1.94 3.65
CA ASN A 99 26.17 3.31 3.42
C ASN A 99 25.18 3.35 2.25
N PRO A 100 24.50 4.48 1.99
CA PRO A 100 23.51 4.57 0.91
C PRO A 100 24.03 4.19 -0.49
N LYS A 101 25.34 4.33 -0.75
CA LYS A 101 25.92 4.05 -2.07
C LYS A 101 26.19 2.56 -2.29
N ASN A 102 26.42 1.79 -1.23
CA ASN A 102 26.80 0.37 -1.32
C ASN A 102 25.79 -0.60 -0.66
N ILE A 103 24.65 -0.09 -0.19
CA ILE A 103 23.61 -0.86 0.52
C ILE A 103 23.04 -2.04 -0.29
N TYR A 104 23.18 -1.99 -1.62
CA TYR A 104 22.76 -3.09 -2.49
C TYR A 104 23.80 -4.18 -2.62
N ASP A 105 25.06 -3.94 -2.24
CA ASP A 105 26.18 -4.83 -2.53
C ASP A 105 26.84 -5.37 -1.27
N VAL A 106 26.74 -4.63 -0.16
CA VAL A 106 27.35 -4.99 1.12
C VAL A 106 26.28 -5.45 2.08
N HIS A 107 26.49 -6.63 2.67
CA HIS A 107 25.67 -7.13 3.76
C HIS A 107 26.53 -7.26 5.02
N ALA A 108 26.16 -6.49 6.03
CA ALA A 108 26.76 -6.57 7.36
C ALA A 108 25.63 -6.46 8.41
N PRO A 109 25.23 -7.56 9.06
CA PRO A 109 24.23 -7.50 10.11
C PRO A 109 24.82 -6.82 11.35
N ARG A 110 24.04 -5.93 11.98
CA ARG A 110 24.46 -5.28 13.25
C ARG A 110 24.53 -6.29 14.38
N ASN A 111 23.57 -7.22 14.43
CA ASN A 111 23.52 -8.32 15.37
C ASN A 111 23.40 -9.65 14.61
N PRO A 112 24.49 -10.42 14.47
CA PRO A 112 24.48 -11.70 13.78
C PRO A 112 23.49 -12.70 14.38
N TYR A 113 23.37 -12.76 15.71
CA TYR A 113 22.44 -13.70 16.38
C TYR A 113 20.97 -13.38 16.09
N LEU A 114 20.62 -12.09 16.05
CA LEU A 114 19.27 -11.67 15.65
C LEU A 114 19.01 -12.01 14.18
N MET A 115 19.98 -11.76 13.31
CA MET A 115 19.87 -12.10 11.88
C MET A 115 19.67 -13.62 11.69
N ASP A 116 20.45 -14.45 12.38
CA ASP A 116 20.33 -15.91 12.34
C ASP A 116 18.97 -16.39 12.86
N ALA A 117 18.47 -15.81 13.95
CA ALA A 117 17.14 -16.12 14.46
C ALA A 117 16.04 -15.74 13.44
N MET A 118 16.13 -14.56 12.82
CA MET A 118 15.18 -14.12 11.79
C MET A 118 15.25 -14.96 10.52
N TYR A 119 16.44 -15.45 10.15
CA TYR A 119 16.62 -16.42 9.07
C TYR A 119 15.98 -17.77 9.40
N TYR A 120 16.19 -18.30 10.61
CA TYR A 120 15.58 -19.54 11.07
C TYR A 120 14.05 -19.47 11.05
N LEU A 121 13.50 -18.34 11.50
CA LEU A 121 12.07 -18.04 11.51
C LEU A 121 11.50 -17.66 10.13
N LYS A 122 12.32 -17.70 9.06
CA LYS A 122 11.92 -17.43 7.66
C LYS A 122 11.43 -15.99 7.39
N PHE A 123 11.79 -15.03 8.24
CA PHE A 123 11.58 -13.61 7.97
C PHE A 123 12.65 -13.05 7.02
N VAL A 124 13.86 -13.59 7.06
CA VAL A 124 14.95 -13.27 6.13
C VAL A 124 15.29 -14.52 5.32
N LYS A 125 15.46 -14.37 4.00
CA LYS A 125 15.88 -15.47 3.10
C LYS A 125 17.38 -15.46 2.86
N CYS A 126 17.84 -14.61 1.96
CA CYS A 126 19.26 -14.44 1.66
C CYS A 126 19.67 -13.05 2.13
N ALA A 127 20.64 -13.00 3.03
CA ALA A 127 21.15 -11.78 3.64
C ALA A 127 21.58 -10.70 2.61
N HIS A 128 21.95 -11.11 1.39
CA HIS A 128 22.46 -10.24 0.33
C HIS A 128 21.40 -9.82 -0.72
N GLU A 129 20.17 -10.30 -0.63
CA GLU A 129 19.18 -10.14 -1.71
C GLU A 129 18.04 -9.17 -1.39
N GLY A 130 17.78 -8.90 -0.10
CA GLY A 130 16.63 -8.11 0.34
C GLY A 130 16.53 -6.76 -0.35
N THR A 131 17.53 -5.90 -0.18
CA THR A 131 17.57 -4.54 -0.75
C THR A 131 17.61 -4.54 -2.28
N ARG A 132 18.32 -5.49 -2.91
CA ARG A 132 18.34 -5.66 -4.37
C ARG A 132 16.96 -6.00 -4.91
N ARG A 133 16.26 -6.93 -4.26
CA ARG A 133 14.92 -7.37 -4.66
C ARG A 133 13.89 -6.27 -4.40
N ILE A 134 14.05 -5.43 -3.37
CA ILE A 134 13.22 -4.23 -3.23
C ILE A 134 13.37 -3.36 -4.48
N ARG A 135 14.60 -3.04 -4.90
CA ARG A 135 14.86 -2.19 -6.08
C ARG A 135 14.26 -2.78 -7.36
N GLU A 136 14.44 -4.08 -7.58
CA GLU A 136 13.91 -4.79 -8.76
C GLU A 136 12.38 -4.80 -8.79
N GLU A 137 11.72 -5.13 -7.67
CA GLU A 137 10.26 -5.18 -7.61
C GLU A 137 9.61 -3.78 -7.75
N MET A 138 10.25 -2.73 -7.20
CA MET A 138 9.81 -1.35 -7.43
C MET A 138 9.90 -1.00 -8.92
N ARG A 139 11.03 -1.33 -9.57
CA ARG A 139 11.24 -1.09 -11.01
C ARG A 139 10.23 -1.83 -11.88
N ARG A 140 9.88 -3.06 -11.54
CA ARG A 140 8.86 -3.86 -12.25
C ARG A 140 7.48 -3.23 -12.27
N LEU A 141 7.11 -2.48 -11.23
CA LEU A 141 5.86 -1.70 -11.18
C LEU A 141 6.04 -0.25 -11.65
N GLU A 142 7.15 0.06 -12.33
CA GLU A 142 7.49 1.41 -12.82
C GLU A 142 7.48 2.47 -11.70
N LEU A 143 7.82 2.04 -10.48
CA LEU A 143 7.94 2.92 -9.32
C LEU A 143 9.38 3.44 -9.19
N PRO A 144 9.58 4.63 -8.59
CA PRO A 144 10.91 5.10 -8.26
C PRO A 144 11.68 4.11 -7.39
N GLU A 145 13.00 4.04 -7.57
CA GLU A 145 13.86 3.20 -6.74
C GLU A 145 13.79 3.62 -5.26
N PRO A 146 13.96 2.68 -4.30
CA PRO A 146 13.93 3.00 -2.88
C PRO A 146 15.06 3.97 -2.50
N GLU A 147 14.73 5.04 -1.78
CA GLU A 147 15.71 5.99 -1.27
C GLU A 147 16.15 5.59 0.15
N PHE A 148 17.44 5.33 0.34
CA PHE A 148 18.04 5.08 1.65
C PHE A 148 18.83 6.30 2.11
N LYS A 149 18.55 6.80 3.32
CA LYS A 149 19.24 7.96 3.92
C LYS A 149 19.54 7.69 5.39
N GLN A 150 20.62 8.29 5.87
CA GLN A 150 20.92 8.39 7.29
C GLN A 150 20.77 9.85 7.70
N ASP A 151 19.97 10.09 8.74
CA ASP A 151 19.93 11.38 9.42
C ASP A 151 20.82 11.31 10.65
N GLU A 152 21.61 12.35 10.87
CA GLU A 152 22.55 12.49 11.99
C GLU A 152 22.18 13.67 12.89
N THR A 153 21.05 14.34 12.64
CA THR A 153 20.57 15.46 13.43
C THR A 153 20.04 14.94 14.77
N GLY A 154 20.91 14.79 15.76
CA GLY A 154 20.62 14.20 17.06
C GLY A 154 21.05 12.74 17.13
N PHE A 155 20.08 11.81 17.19
CA PHE A 155 20.38 10.38 17.13
C PHE A 155 20.43 9.92 15.68
N ALA A 156 21.35 9.00 15.37
CA ALA A 156 21.41 8.40 14.04
C ALA A 156 20.11 7.64 13.74
N ILE A 157 19.50 7.91 12.58
CA ILE A 157 18.29 7.23 12.09
C ILE A 157 18.53 6.82 10.64
N VAL A 158 18.30 5.55 10.32
CA VAL A 158 18.22 5.09 8.93
C VAL A 158 16.78 5.19 8.46
N ARG A 159 16.57 5.86 7.33
CA ARG A 159 15.29 6.02 6.66
C ARG A 159 15.32 5.33 5.31
N VAL A 160 14.33 4.49 5.03
CA VAL A 160 13.98 4.05 3.68
C VAL A 160 12.68 4.71 3.24
N THR A 161 12.67 5.27 2.04
CA THR A 161 11.48 5.88 1.42
C THR A 161 11.12 5.11 0.16
N LEU A 162 9.92 4.53 0.14
CA LEU A 162 9.32 3.93 -1.05
C LEU A 162 8.32 4.94 -1.61
N ARG A 163 8.56 5.46 -2.81
CA ARG A 163 7.62 6.38 -3.46
C ARG A 163 6.67 5.63 -4.37
N ASN A 164 5.42 6.07 -4.43
CA ASN A 164 4.47 5.62 -5.42
C ASN A 164 4.40 6.60 -6.61
N ASN A 165 3.58 6.26 -7.61
CA ASN A 165 3.27 7.12 -8.76
C ASN A 165 1.78 7.52 -8.77
N ILE A 166 1.19 7.81 -7.60
CA ILE A 166 -0.25 8.03 -7.46
C ILE A 166 -0.80 9.11 -8.41
N LYS A 167 -0.03 10.16 -8.70
CA LYS A 167 -0.42 11.21 -9.65
C LYS A 167 -0.62 10.67 -11.06
N GLN A 168 0.30 9.82 -11.53
CA GLN A 168 0.19 9.18 -12.84
C GLN A 168 -0.96 8.16 -12.86
N ARG A 169 -1.12 7.40 -11.78
CA ARG A 169 -2.22 6.43 -11.67
C ARG A 169 -3.60 7.08 -11.66
N LYS A 170 -3.77 8.25 -11.06
CA LYS A 170 -5.03 9.02 -11.14
C LYS A 170 -5.40 9.38 -12.58
N VAL A 171 -4.41 9.80 -13.38
CA VAL A 171 -4.63 10.11 -14.81
C VAL A 171 -5.10 8.86 -15.56
N TRP A 172 -4.53 7.69 -15.27
CA TRP A 172 -4.97 6.42 -15.88
C TRP A 172 -6.39 6.05 -15.46
N VAL A 173 -6.72 6.15 -14.17
CA VAL A 173 -8.07 5.88 -13.68
C VAL A 173 -9.10 6.80 -14.35
N ASP A 174 -8.78 8.08 -14.51
CA ASP A 174 -9.65 9.05 -15.18
C ASP A 174 -9.85 8.72 -16.65
N SER A 175 -8.77 8.34 -17.35
CA SER A 175 -8.83 7.92 -18.76
C SER A 175 -9.67 6.66 -18.93
N ASP A 176 -9.44 5.63 -18.11
CA ASP A 176 -10.16 4.35 -18.19
C ASP A 176 -11.66 4.54 -17.94
N VAL A 177 -12.05 5.37 -16.96
CA VAL A 177 -13.47 5.67 -16.70
C VAL A 177 -14.07 6.51 -17.82
N ALA A 178 -13.33 7.45 -18.40
CA ALA A 178 -13.79 8.22 -19.55
C ALA A 178 -14.02 7.33 -20.79
N GLU A 179 -13.22 6.28 -20.98
CA GLU A 179 -13.45 5.28 -22.03
C GLU A 179 -14.72 4.45 -21.78
N ILE A 180 -15.04 4.14 -20.52
CA ILE A 180 -16.25 3.37 -20.16
C ILE A 180 -17.53 4.22 -20.26
N LEU A 181 -17.51 5.44 -19.70
CA LEU A 181 -18.72 6.24 -19.43
C LEU A 181 -18.83 7.53 -20.26
N GLY A 182 -17.79 7.87 -21.02
CA GLY A 182 -17.64 9.18 -21.66
C GLY A 182 -17.03 10.23 -20.73
N THR A 183 -16.27 11.16 -21.32
CA THR A 183 -15.51 12.20 -20.60
C THR A 183 -16.37 13.07 -19.69
N GLN A 184 -17.55 13.49 -20.17
CA GLN A 184 -18.46 14.36 -19.40
C GLN A 184 -18.92 13.71 -18.10
N LEU A 185 -19.30 12.42 -18.12
CA LEU A 185 -19.76 11.74 -16.92
C LEU A 185 -18.58 11.45 -15.98
N ALA A 186 -17.43 11.05 -16.52
CA ALA A 186 -16.21 10.77 -15.76
C ALA A 186 -15.74 11.96 -14.89
N HIS A 187 -15.83 13.20 -15.41
CA HIS A 187 -15.45 14.40 -14.65
C HIS A 187 -16.35 14.70 -13.45
N THR A 188 -17.59 14.19 -13.42
CA THR A 188 -18.53 14.42 -12.32
C THR A 188 -18.39 13.43 -11.15
N LEU A 189 -17.51 12.44 -11.29
CA LEU A 189 -17.34 11.34 -10.34
C LEU A 189 -16.18 11.63 -9.38
N THR A 190 -16.34 11.19 -8.14
CA THR A 190 -15.25 11.22 -7.16
C THR A 190 -14.24 10.11 -7.47
N GLU A 191 -13.01 10.24 -6.96
CA GLU A 191 -11.97 9.22 -7.12
C GLU A 191 -12.40 7.84 -6.61
N ASP A 192 -13.10 7.80 -5.47
CA ASP A 192 -13.61 6.55 -4.90
C ASP A 192 -14.67 5.91 -5.81
N GLN A 193 -15.52 6.72 -6.45
CA GLN A 193 -16.51 6.25 -7.42
C GLN A 193 -15.85 5.71 -8.69
N LYS A 194 -14.86 6.42 -9.23
CA LYS A 194 -14.07 5.98 -10.39
C LYS A 194 -13.37 4.65 -10.14
N ARG A 195 -12.76 4.49 -8.96
CA ARG A 195 -12.17 3.20 -8.53
C ARG A 195 -13.20 2.09 -8.46
N CYS A 196 -14.38 2.34 -7.88
CA CYS A 196 -15.45 1.34 -7.84
C CYS A 196 -15.91 0.95 -9.26
N ILE A 197 -16.02 1.90 -10.18
CA ILE A 197 -16.37 1.63 -11.58
C ILE A 197 -15.30 0.75 -12.25
N ASN A 198 -14.02 1.09 -12.13
CA ASN A 198 -12.93 0.28 -12.70
C ASN A 198 -12.92 -1.13 -12.11
N PHE A 199 -13.15 -1.27 -10.80
CA PHE A 199 -13.23 -2.58 -10.16
C PHE A 199 -14.38 -3.43 -10.71
N VAL A 200 -15.57 -2.84 -10.90
CA VAL A 200 -16.73 -3.53 -11.49
C VAL A 200 -16.48 -3.85 -12.97
N ALA A 201 -15.80 -2.98 -13.70
CA ALA A 201 -15.41 -3.23 -15.10
C ALA A 201 -14.43 -4.41 -15.21
N GLU A 202 -13.53 -4.58 -14.23
CA GLU A 202 -12.57 -5.69 -14.16
C GLU A 202 -13.19 -7.01 -13.70
N HIS A 203 -13.96 -6.98 -12.62
CA HIS A 203 -14.42 -8.18 -11.91
C HIS A 203 -15.88 -8.53 -12.19
N GLY A 204 -16.59 -7.70 -12.96
CA GLY A 204 -18.01 -7.82 -13.29
C GLY A 204 -18.95 -7.34 -12.18
N GLU A 205 -18.57 -7.49 -10.92
CA GLU A 205 -19.36 -7.07 -9.76
C GLU A 205 -18.51 -6.58 -8.59
N ILE A 206 -19.12 -5.80 -7.69
CA ILE A 206 -18.50 -5.34 -6.43
C ILE A 206 -19.48 -5.47 -5.26
N SER A 207 -19.00 -5.85 -4.08
CA SER A 207 -19.75 -5.73 -2.83
C SER A 207 -19.36 -4.46 -2.06
N VAL A 208 -20.15 -4.04 -1.08
CA VAL A 208 -19.79 -2.91 -0.20
C VAL A 208 -18.47 -3.17 0.53
N SER A 209 -18.22 -4.41 0.94
CA SER A 209 -16.97 -4.80 1.61
C SER A 209 -15.76 -4.70 0.69
N ASP A 210 -15.93 -5.01 -0.60
CA ASP A 210 -14.86 -4.85 -1.59
C ASP A 210 -14.57 -3.37 -1.85
N ALA A 211 -15.63 -2.55 -2.00
CA ALA A 211 -15.48 -1.10 -2.11
C ALA A 211 -14.83 -0.47 -0.87
N GLN A 212 -15.14 -0.98 0.33
CA GLN A 212 -14.51 -0.54 1.57
C GLN A 212 -13.00 -0.81 1.54
N ARG A 213 -12.58 -2.02 1.15
CA ARG A 213 -11.16 -2.38 1.04
C ARG A 213 -10.47 -1.57 -0.07
N LEU A 214 -11.13 -1.38 -1.20
CA LEU A 214 -10.60 -0.66 -2.37
C LEU A 214 -10.37 0.84 -2.09
N THR A 215 -11.31 1.46 -1.38
CA THR A 215 -11.28 2.91 -1.12
C THR A 215 -10.58 3.26 0.20
N GLY A 216 -10.43 2.30 1.11
CA GLY A 216 -9.93 2.53 2.48
C GLY A 216 -10.88 3.36 3.34
N LYS A 217 -12.15 3.53 2.92
CA LYS A 217 -13.15 4.32 3.64
C LYS A 217 -13.94 3.48 4.62
N THR A 218 -14.78 4.12 5.44
CA THR A 218 -15.73 3.39 6.29
C THR A 218 -16.76 2.66 5.44
N TRP A 219 -17.33 1.58 5.97
CA TRP A 219 -18.37 0.82 5.28
C TRP A 219 -19.55 1.71 4.82
N GLN A 220 -19.96 2.68 5.64
CA GLN A 220 -21.04 3.62 5.31
C GLN A 220 -20.67 4.54 4.14
N THR A 221 -19.46 5.07 4.13
CA THR A 221 -18.97 5.91 3.03
C THR A 221 -18.84 5.11 1.73
N ALA A 222 -18.31 3.88 1.80
CA ALA A 222 -18.20 2.99 0.64
C ALA A 222 -19.58 2.61 0.08
N ARG A 223 -20.55 2.28 0.95
CA ARG A 223 -21.95 2.05 0.55
C ARG A 223 -22.54 3.26 -0.14
N ARG A 224 -22.35 4.46 0.43
CA ARG A 224 -22.89 5.70 -0.13
C ARG A 224 -22.33 5.97 -1.53
N ALA A 225 -21.03 5.75 -1.74
CA ALA A 225 -20.42 5.89 -3.05
C ALA A 225 -21.07 4.97 -4.10
N LEU A 226 -21.29 3.70 -3.76
CA LEU A 226 -21.98 2.74 -4.63
C LEU A 226 -23.45 3.10 -4.87
N SER A 227 -24.19 3.51 -3.83
CA SER A 227 -25.58 3.95 -3.97
C SER A 227 -25.70 5.17 -4.89
N THR A 228 -24.82 6.16 -4.77
CA THR A 228 -24.81 7.32 -5.68
C THR A 228 -24.56 6.92 -7.13
N LEU A 229 -23.74 5.90 -7.39
CA LEU A 229 -23.54 5.37 -8.74
C LEU A 229 -24.79 4.67 -9.30
N VAL A 230 -25.57 4.02 -8.43
CA VAL A 230 -26.88 3.44 -8.79
C VAL A 230 -27.90 4.54 -9.08
N ASP A 231 -27.96 5.57 -8.24
CA ASP A 231 -28.87 6.72 -8.43
C ASP A 231 -28.57 7.46 -9.74
N ARG A 232 -27.30 7.52 -10.14
CA ARG A 232 -26.84 8.06 -11.44
C ARG A 232 -27.06 7.11 -12.62
N GLY A 233 -27.60 5.92 -12.39
CA GLY A 233 -27.86 4.93 -13.43
C GLY A 233 -26.61 4.28 -14.02
N ILE A 234 -25.45 4.40 -13.38
CA ILE A 234 -24.18 3.82 -13.83
C ILE A 234 -24.06 2.36 -13.38
N LEU A 235 -24.46 2.07 -12.14
CA LEU A 235 -24.48 0.72 -11.59
C LEU A 235 -25.92 0.22 -11.38
N LEU A 236 -26.08 -1.10 -11.37
CA LEU A 236 -27.27 -1.80 -10.94
C LEU A 236 -26.98 -2.48 -9.61
N HIS A 237 -27.91 -2.38 -8.65
CA HIS A 237 -27.82 -3.08 -7.37
C HIS A 237 -28.63 -4.37 -7.44
N GLU A 238 -27.94 -5.51 -7.51
CA GLU A 238 -28.54 -6.83 -7.45
C GLU A 238 -28.57 -7.31 -6.00
N HIS A 239 -29.78 -7.46 -5.46
CA HIS A 239 -29.99 -8.02 -4.14
C HIS A 239 -31.30 -8.80 -4.09
N ARG A 240 -31.38 -9.76 -3.17
CA ARG A 240 -32.62 -10.45 -2.83
C ARG A 240 -33.58 -9.48 -2.14
N LYS A 241 -34.80 -9.38 -2.66
CA LYS A 241 -35.83 -8.43 -2.18
C LYS A 241 -36.53 -8.89 -0.90
N ASP A 242 -36.42 -10.17 -0.59
CA ASP A 242 -36.98 -10.85 0.58
C ASP A 242 -36.14 -10.67 1.85
N LEU A 243 -34.92 -10.12 1.75
CA LEU A 243 -34.02 -9.94 2.88
C LEU A 243 -33.76 -8.45 3.16
N GLU A 244 -33.91 -8.07 4.44
CA GLU A 244 -33.57 -6.73 4.92
C GLU A 244 -32.07 -6.43 4.81
N ARG A 245 -31.23 -7.46 4.96
CA ARG A 245 -29.78 -7.40 4.71
C ARG A 245 -29.34 -8.63 3.93
N ASP A 246 -29.02 -8.44 2.65
CA ASP A 246 -28.49 -9.52 1.81
C ASP A 246 -26.95 -9.50 1.79
N PRO A 247 -26.26 -10.48 2.41
CA PRO A 247 -24.80 -10.58 2.34
C PRO A 247 -24.29 -10.90 0.92
N LYS A 248 -25.19 -11.39 0.04
CA LYS A 248 -24.91 -11.63 -1.37
C LYS A 248 -25.27 -10.45 -2.27
N ALA A 249 -25.64 -9.29 -1.72
CA ALA A 249 -25.86 -8.10 -2.51
C ALA A 249 -24.59 -7.71 -3.30
N ARG A 250 -24.78 -7.38 -4.58
CA ARG A 250 -23.71 -7.02 -5.51
C ARG A 250 -24.12 -5.82 -6.36
N PHE A 251 -23.14 -5.07 -6.81
CA PHE A 251 -23.33 -3.98 -7.76
C PHE A 251 -22.62 -4.31 -9.06
N LYS A 252 -23.31 -4.14 -10.20
CA LYS A 252 -22.80 -4.42 -11.56
C LYS A 252 -22.91 -3.21 -12.45
N LEU A 253 -22.09 -3.11 -13.50
CA LEU A 253 -22.26 -2.06 -14.50
C LEU A 253 -23.61 -2.21 -15.17
N ARG A 254 -24.35 -1.10 -15.29
CA ARG A 254 -25.54 -1.08 -16.14
C ARG A 254 -25.03 -1.23 -17.58
N GLY A 255 -25.34 -2.36 -18.21
CA GLY A 255 -24.83 -2.69 -19.53
C GLY A 255 -24.95 -1.50 -20.48
N SER A 256 -23.84 -1.11 -21.11
CA SER A 256 -23.89 -0.28 -22.30
C SER A 256 -24.64 -1.09 -23.35
N SER A 257 -25.93 -0.82 -23.56
CA SER A 257 -26.59 -1.20 -24.81
C SER A 257 -25.78 -0.56 -25.92
N LYS A 258 -24.87 -1.34 -26.53
CA LYS A 258 -24.56 -1.16 -27.94
C LYS A 258 -25.78 -1.68 -28.67
N ASP A 259 -26.73 -0.79 -28.90
CA ASP A 259 -27.61 -0.88 -30.07
C ASP A 259 -26.85 -0.34 -31.29
#